data_AF-A0A182YKT2-F1
#
_entry.id   AF-A0A182YKT2-F1
#
_cell.length_a   1.000
_cell.length_b   1.000
_cell.length_c   1.000
_cell.angle_alpha   90.00
_cell.angle_beta   90.00
_cell.angle_gamma   90.00
#
_symmetry.space_group_name_H-M   'P 1'
#
loop_
_entity.id
_entity.type
_entity.pdbx_description
1 polymer ?
#
loop_
_entity_poly.entity_id
_entity_poly.type
_entity_poly.pdbx_seq_one_letter_code
_entity_poly.pdbx_strand_id
1 'polypeptide(L)'
;MVDKIDPDKEQNAAEYGVLQGDLVFIRNNENLMQAIDQIQQTLANVTRENEHYANFTLEEKIRFDSLCAFCVNALFWMHEKLLGRPNTVMDDIKSDLDRVREAMKRLEMVHDNLTKRPQLDKPAAKRFIRAGLYDSNEQASDAPPTKKKREKKTEPE
;
A
#
# COMPACT_ATOMS: atom_id res chain seq x y z
N MET A 1 -37.47 -8.40 11.10
CA MET A 1 -37.81 -9.72 10.54
C MET A 1 -36.49 -10.43 10.34
N VAL A 2 -35.96 -11.03 11.40
CA VAL A 2 -34.71 -11.81 11.35
C VAL A 2 -35.16 -13.22 11.01
N ASP A 3 -34.87 -13.64 9.79
CA ASP A 3 -35.26 -14.95 9.31
C ASP A 3 -34.72 -16.03 10.25
N LYS A 4 -35.62 -16.96 10.58
CA LYS A 4 -35.37 -18.16 11.34
C LYS A 4 -34.40 -19.03 10.55
N ILE A 5 -33.13 -18.95 10.86
CA ILE A 5 -32.22 -20.08 10.67
C ILE A 5 -32.23 -20.75 12.04
N ASP A 6 -33.17 -21.67 12.23
CA ASP A 6 -33.08 -22.65 13.31
C ASP A 6 -32.31 -23.83 12.67
N PRO A 7 -30.98 -23.89 12.78
CA PRO A 7 -30.23 -25.03 12.31
C PRO A 7 -30.72 -26.26 13.07
N ASP A 8 -30.95 -27.35 12.33
CA ASP A 8 -31.58 -28.56 12.83
C ASP A 8 -30.94 -28.99 14.16
N LYS A 9 -31.73 -28.95 15.24
CA LYS A 9 -31.24 -29.11 16.62
C LYS A 9 -30.50 -30.43 16.81
N GLU A 10 -30.88 -31.41 16.01
CA GLU A 10 -30.30 -32.76 15.93
C GLU A 10 -28.93 -32.77 15.25
N GLN A 11 -28.72 -31.91 14.24
CA GLN A 11 -27.43 -31.71 13.56
C GLN A 11 -26.41 -31.09 14.53
N ASN A 12 -26.80 -30.02 15.24
CA ASN A 12 -25.93 -29.36 16.22
C ASN A 12 -25.61 -30.25 17.42
N ALA A 13 -26.55 -31.11 17.84
CA ALA A 13 -26.33 -32.09 18.89
C ALA A 13 -25.23 -33.09 18.52
N ALA A 14 -25.22 -33.55 17.26
CA ALA A 14 -24.22 -34.49 16.75
C ALA A 14 -22.84 -33.84 16.57
N GLU A 15 -22.79 -32.58 16.14
CA GLU A 15 -21.55 -31.88 15.78
C GLU A 15 -20.87 -31.20 16.98
N TYR A 16 -21.64 -30.60 17.88
CA TYR A 16 -21.12 -29.79 19.00
C TYR A 16 -21.37 -30.39 20.40
N GLY A 17 -22.16 -31.47 20.51
CA GLY A 17 -22.36 -32.23 21.75
C GLY A 17 -22.85 -31.36 22.92
N VAL A 18 -22.04 -31.23 23.97
CA VAL A 18 -22.37 -30.41 25.17
C VAL A 18 -22.50 -28.92 24.83
N LEU A 19 -21.82 -28.47 23.78
CA LEU A 19 -21.83 -27.07 23.33
C LEU A 19 -22.94 -26.76 22.32
N GLN A 20 -23.83 -27.72 22.01
CA GLN A 20 -24.94 -27.55 21.06
C GLN A 20 -25.88 -26.35 21.38
N GLY A 21 -25.92 -25.92 22.65
CA GLY A 21 -26.73 -24.80 23.10
C GLY A 21 -26.01 -23.44 23.07
N ASP A 22 -24.69 -23.43 22.88
CA ASP A 22 -23.90 -22.20 22.81
C ASP A 22 -23.83 -21.71 21.35
N LEU A 23 -24.87 -20.97 20.96
CA LEU A 23 -24.99 -20.41 19.62
C LEU A 23 -23.86 -19.43 19.25
N VAL A 24 -23.25 -18.78 20.26
CA VAL A 24 -22.14 -17.83 20.01
C VAL A 24 -20.89 -18.61 19.66
N PHE A 25 -20.60 -19.68 20.40
CA PHE A 25 -19.49 -20.57 20.10
C PHE A 25 -19.62 -21.21 18.71
N ILE A 26 -20.80 -21.79 18.42
CA ILE A 26 -21.08 -22.46 17.13
C ILE A 26 -20.84 -21.48 15.97
N ARG A 27 -21.45 -20.30 16.04
CA ARG A 27 -21.27 -19.27 15.00
C ARG A 27 -19.81 -18.86 14.83
N ASN A 28 -19.07 -18.68 15.93
CA ASN A 28 -17.66 -18.31 15.84
C ASN A 28 -16.81 -19.43 15.22
N ASN A 29 -17.13 -20.68 15.52
CA ASN A 29 -16.46 -21.83 14.93
C ASN A 29 -16.76 -21.95 13.42
N GLU A 30 -18.02 -21.84 13.02
CA GLU A 30 -18.41 -21.82 11.61
C GLU A 30 -17.74 -20.69 10.83
N ASN A 31 -17.72 -19.48 11.41
CA ASN A 31 -17.03 -18.34 10.81
C ASN A 31 -15.52 -18.61 10.64
N LEU A 32 -14.88 -19.26 11.63
CA LEU A 32 -13.48 -19.63 11.53
C LEU A 32 -13.24 -20.64 10.41
N MET A 33 -14.09 -21.66 10.30
CA MET A 33 -14.00 -22.66 9.23
C MET A 33 -14.15 -22.02 7.85
N GLN A 34 -15.17 -21.15 7.66
CA GLN A 34 -15.35 -20.42 6.42
C GLN A 34 -14.17 -19.50 6.10
N ALA A 35 -13.60 -18.83 7.10
CA ALA A 35 -12.43 -17.98 6.92
C ALA A 35 -11.20 -18.79 6.48
N ILE A 36 -11.00 -19.99 7.03
CA ILE A 36 -9.92 -20.89 6.61
C ILE A 36 -10.07 -21.28 5.14
N ASP A 37 -11.27 -21.65 4.70
CA ASP A 37 -11.54 -21.99 3.29
C ASP A 37 -11.29 -20.81 2.35
N GLN A 38 -11.71 -19.60 2.75
CA GLN A 38 -11.47 -18.37 1.98
C GLN A 38 -9.98 -18.04 1.89
N ILE A 39 -9.23 -18.21 2.98
CA ILE A 39 -7.78 -18.04 3.00
C ILE A 39 -7.13 -19.05 2.06
N GLN A 40 -7.54 -20.32 2.09
CA GLN A 40 -7.00 -21.35 1.20
C GLN A 40 -7.23 -21.02 -0.28
N GLN A 41 -8.43 -20.55 -0.65
CA GLN A 41 -8.73 -20.11 -2.02
C GLN A 41 -7.88 -18.89 -2.43
N THR A 42 -7.71 -17.94 -1.51
CA THR A 42 -6.91 -16.74 -1.76
C THR A 42 -5.44 -17.09 -1.94
N LEU A 43 -4.88 -17.97 -1.09
CA LEU A 43 -3.50 -18.45 -1.23
C LEU A 43 -3.28 -19.17 -2.56
N ALA A 44 -4.24 -19.98 -3.01
CA ALA A 44 -4.18 -20.60 -4.32
C ALA A 44 -4.13 -19.58 -5.46
N ASN A 45 -4.87 -18.47 -5.36
CA ASN A 45 -4.80 -17.38 -6.34
C ASN A 45 -3.44 -16.67 -6.30
N VAL A 46 -2.91 -16.37 -5.11
CA VAL A 46 -1.59 -15.74 -4.93
C VAL A 46 -0.48 -16.62 -5.52
N THR A 47 -0.56 -17.94 -5.35
CA THR A 47 0.40 -18.88 -5.98
C THR A 47 0.36 -18.80 -7.50
N ARG A 48 -0.82 -18.67 -8.11
CA ARG A 48 -0.95 -18.48 -9.57
C ARG A 48 -0.40 -17.13 -10.01
N GLU A 49 -0.69 -16.05 -9.28
CA GLU A 49 -0.14 -14.72 -9.61
C GLU A 49 1.39 -14.68 -9.51
N ASN A 50 1.98 -15.47 -8.60
CA ASN A 50 3.42 -15.62 -8.50
C ASN A 50 4.06 -16.20 -9.78
N GLU A 51 3.32 -16.95 -10.59
CA GLU A 51 3.81 -17.41 -11.92
C GLU A 51 4.06 -16.23 -12.87
N HIS A 52 3.33 -15.12 -12.68
CA HIS A 52 3.49 -13.88 -13.43
C HIS A 52 4.44 -12.88 -12.76
N TYR A 53 5.07 -13.24 -11.63
CA TYR A 53 5.96 -12.36 -10.87
C TYR A 53 7.10 -11.80 -11.74
N ALA A 54 7.60 -12.56 -12.72
CA ALA A 54 8.63 -12.09 -13.64
C ALA A 54 8.24 -10.80 -14.39
N ASN A 55 6.95 -10.66 -14.72
CA ASN A 55 6.40 -9.56 -15.50
C ASN A 55 6.08 -8.31 -14.66
N PHE A 56 6.15 -8.40 -13.34
CA PHE A 56 5.86 -7.26 -12.45
C PHE A 56 6.92 -6.17 -12.59
N THR A 57 6.47 -4.92 -12.48
CA THR A 57 7.36 -3.78 -12.23
C THR A 57 8.08 -3.94 -10.89
N LEU A 58 9.18 -3.22 -10.70
CA LEU A 58 9.93 -3.28 -9.43
C LEU A 58 9.04 -2.91 -8.22
N GLU A 59 8.17 -1.93 -8.38
CA GLU A 59 7.26 -1.51 -7.31
C GLU A 59 6.25 -2.62 -6.96
N GLU A 60 5.66 -3.25 -7.97
CA GLU A 60 4.72 -4.36 -7.79
C GLU A 60 5.38 -5.57 -7.13
N LYS A 61 6.62 -5.89 -7.50
CA LYS A 61 7.43 -6.95 -6.87
C LYS A 61 7.61 -6.69 -5.37
N ILE A 62 8.08 -5.50 -5.01
CA ILE A 62 8.32 -5.14 -3.61
C ILE A 62 7.01 -5.15 -2.81
N ARG A 63 5.91 -4.66 -3.40
CA ARG A 63 4.57 -4.70 -2.78
C ARG A 63 4.10 -6.13 -2.54
N PHE A 64 4.23 -6.99 -3.55
CA PHE A 64 3.86 -8.40 -3.48
C PHE A 64 4.66 -9.13 -2.41
N ASP A 65 6.00 -8.99 -2.41
CA ASP A 65 6.88 -9.64 -1.45
C ASP A 65 6.60 -9.19 -0.02
N SER A 66 6.37 -7.89 0.19
CA SER A 66 6.03 -7.33 1.51
C SER A 66 4.70 -7.87 2.02
N LEU A 67 3.69 -7.98 1.15
CA LEU A 67 2.39 -8.56 1.50
C LEU A 67 2.51 -10.04 1.85
N CYS A 68 3.24 -10.82 1.03
CA CYS A 68 3.50 -12.23 1.28
C CYS A 68 4.19 -12.45 2.63
N ALA A 69 5.24 -11.68 2.94
CA ALA A 69 5.93 -11.73 4.23
C ALA A 69 4.99 -11.43 5.41
N PHE A 70 4.13 -10.41 5.27
CA PHE A 70 3.13 -10.08 6.29
C PHE A 70 2.14 -11.22 6.52
N CYS A 71 1.58 -11.76 5.43
CA CYS A 71 0.60 -12.85 5.48
C CYS A 71 1.18 -14.11 6.11
N VAL A 72 2.39 -14.51 5.74
CA VAL A 72 3.06 -15.69 6.32
C VAL A 72 3.25 -15.52 7.82
N ASN A 73 3.74 -14.37 8.27
CA ASN A 73 3.95 -14.11 9.70
C ASN A 73 2.62 -14.09 10.47
N ALA A 74 1.57 -13.51 9.90
CA ALA A 74 0.24 -13.48 10.51
C ALA A 74 -0.41 -14.86 10.60
N LEU A 75 -0.32 -15.67 9.53
CA LEU A 75 -0.80 -17.04 9.51
C LEU A 75 -0.04 -17.91 10.51
N PHE A 76 1.27 -17.75 10.60
CA PHE A 76 2.09 -18.44 11.59
C PHE A 76 1.67 -18.06 13.03
N TRP A 77 1.44 -16.78 13.30
CA TRP A 77 0.91 -16.34 14.60
C TRP A 77 -0.43 -17.01 14.94
N MET A 78 -1.36 -17.07 13.98
CA MET A 78 -2.66 -17.74 14.17
C MET A 78 -2.50 -19.24 14.41
N HIS A 79 -1.62 -19.90 13.67
CA HIS A 79 -1.31 -21.32 13.84
C HIS A 79 -0.78 -21.62 15.25
N GLU A 80 0.20 -20.85 15.73
CA GLU A 80 0.75 -21.03 17.08
C GLU A 80 -0.29 -20.76 18.18
N LYS A 81 -1.21 -19.81 17.95
CA LYS A 81 -2.34 -19.54 18.84
C LYS A 81 -3.30 -20.73 18.92
N LEU A 82 -3.64 -21.35 17.79
CA LEU A 82 -4.53 -22.51 17.74
C LEU A 82 -3.91 -23.75 18.41
N LEU A 83 -2.58 -23.89 18.36
CA LEU A 83 -1.84 -24.94 19.07
C LEU A 83 -1.71 -24.70 20.59
N GLY A 84 -2.13 -23.53 21.10
CA GLY A 84 -2.04 -23.19 22.51
C GLY A 84 -0.60 -22.97 23.02
N ARG A 85 0.33 -22.57 22.15
CA ARG A 85 1.74 -22.33 22.53
C ARG A 85 1.89 -21.16 23.51
N PRO A 86 2.99 -21.13 24.30
CA PRO A 86 3.26 -20.05 25.26
C PRO A 86 3.49 -18.69 24.58
N ASN A 87 3.17 -17.61 25.32
CA ASN A 87 3.17 -16.24 24.81
C ASN A 87 4.54 -15.71 24.33
N THR A 88 5.65 -16.31 24.75
CA THR A 88 6.99 -15.87 24.36
C THR A 88 7.22 -15.95 22.85
N VAL A 89 6.78 -17.03 22.20
CA VAL A 89 6.85 -17.21 20.74
C VAL A 89 6.03 -16.14 20.02
N MET A 90 4.95 -15.67 20.64
CA MET A 90 4.06 -14.69 20.02
C MET A 90 4.64 -13.29 20.01
N ASP A 91 5.44 -12.93 21.00
CA ASP A 91 6.04 -11.60 21.09
C ASP A 91 7.14 -11.42 20.03
N ASP A 92 7.89 -12.47 19.72
CA ASP A 92 8.84 -12.50 18.60
C ASP A 92 8.11 -12.31 17.25
N ILE A 93 7.02 -13.05 17.03
CA ILE A 93 6.24 -12.93 15.77
C ILE A 93 5.59 -11.54 15.64
N LYS A 94 5.13 -10.93 16.73
CA LYS A 94 4.61 -9.56 16.72
C LYS A 94 5.69 -8.55 16.31
N SER A 95 6.91 -8.69 16.83
CA SER A 95 8.05 -7.86 16.45
C SER A 95 8.31 -7.96 14.93
N ASP A 96 8.28 -9.17 14.38
CA ASP A 96 8.46 -9.36 12.93
C ASP A 96 7.30 -8.79 12.10
N LEU A 97 6.06 -8.89 12.58
CA LEU A 97 4.91 -8.23 11.94
C LEU A 97 5.07 -6.71 11.93
N ASP A 98 5.56 -6.12 13.02
CA ASP A 98 5.79 -4.67 13.11
C ASP A 98 6.90 -4.21 12.16
N ARG A 99 7.97 -5.00 12.01
CA ARG A 99 9.05 -4.74 11.03
C ARG A 99 8.53 -4.75 9.60
N VAL A 100 7.72 -5.74 9.23
CA VAL A 100 7.13 -5.79 7.88
C VAL A 100 6.18 -4.61 7.67
N ARG A 101 5.38 -4.26 8.67
CA ARG A 101 4.48 -3.09 8.60
C ARG A 101 5.26 -1.78 8.41
N GLU A 102 6.41 -1.63 9.06
CA GLU A 102 7.27 -0.47 8.85
C GLU A 102 7.82 -0.42 7.41
N ALA A 103 8.24 -1.56 6.86
CA ALA A 103 8.68 -1.65 5.47
C ALA A 103 7.56 -1.27 4.48
N MET A 104 6.32 -1.73 4.71
CA MET A 104 5.16 -1.36 3.90
C MET A 104 4.86 0.14 3.96
N LYS A 105 4.93 0.77 5.13
CA LYS A 105 4.77 2.23 5.28
C LYS A 105 5.85 3.00 4.52
N ARG A 106 7.10 2.52 4.55
CA ARG A 106 8.19 3.13 3.77
C ARG A 106 7.94 3.02 2.27
N LEU A 107 7.44 1.89 1.79
CA LEU A 107 7.06 1.73 0.39
C LEU A 107 5.97 2.72 -0.02
N GLU A 108 4.94 2.88 0.81
CA GLU A 108 3.86 3.85 0.58
C GLU A 108 4.38 5.29 0.54
N MET A 109 5.26 5.66 1.47
CA MET A 109 5.91 6.98 1.46
C MET A 109 6.70 7.21 0.18
N VAL A 110 7.44 6.21 -0.32
CA VAL A 110 8.18 6.33 -1.58
C VAL A 110 7.22 6.53 -2.75
N HIS A 111 6.18 5.69 -2.85
CA HIS A 111 5.16 5.81 -3.90
C HIS A 111 4.48 7.19 -3.89
N ASP A 112 4.08 7.68 -2.71
CA ASP A 112 3.43 8.98 -2.56
C ASP A 112 4.36 10.14 -2.94
N ASN A 113 5.64 10.04 -2.57
CA ASN A 113 6.64 11.02 -2.96
C ASN A 113 6.88 11.06 -4.47
N LEU A 114 6.73 9.93 -5.18
CA LEU A 114 6.89 9.87 -6.64
C LEU A 114 5.63 10.33 -7.37
N THR A 115 4.44 9.95 -6.89
CA THR A 115 3.18 10.10 -7.63
C THR A 115 2.40 11.35 -7.24
N LYS A 116 2.30 11.66 -5.94
CA LYS A 116 1.41 12.73 -5.44
C LYS A 116 2.12 14.06 -5.23
N ARG A 117 3.46 14.04 -5.10
CA ARG A 117 4.23 15.26 -4.80
C ARG A 117 4.31 16.17 -6.03
N PRO A 118 3.89 17.45 -5.93
CA PRO A 118 4.07 18.40 -7.02
C PRO A 118 5.57 18.61 -7.27
N GLN A 119 5.99 18.38 -8.50
CA GLN A 119 7.38 18.60 -8.89
C GLN A 119 7.59 20.09 -9.20
N LEU A 120 8.66 20.67 -8.64
CA LEU A 120 9.07 22.03 -8.96
C LEU A 120 9.55 22.08 -10.41
N ASP A 121 8.97 22.98 -11.21
CA ASP A 121 9.49 23.33 -12.53
C ASP A 121 10.85 24.03 -12.35
N LYS A 122 11.93 23.23 -12.44
CA LYS A 122 13.32 23.68 -12.32
C LYS A 122 13.65 24.81 -13.32
N PRO A 123 13.28 24.72 -14.62
CA PRO A 123 13.53 25.84 -15.54
C PRO A 123 12.79 27.12 -15.15
N ALA A 124 11.53 27.06 -14.72
CA ALA A 124 10.79 28.25 -14.25
C ALA A 124 11.42 28.83 -12.98
N ALA A 125 11.77 27.99 -12.00
CA ALA A 125 12.46 28.41 -10.78
C ALA A 125 13.79 29.11 -11.09
N LYS A 126 14.58 28.58 -12.03
CA LYS A 126 15.84 29.21 -12.47
C LYS A 126 15.61 30.60 -13.07
N ARG A 127 14.52 30.80 -13.83
CA ARG A 127 14.13 32.11 -14.37
C ARG A 127 13.76 33.08 -13.26
N PHE A 128 12.96 32.65 -12.28
CA PHE A 128 12.59 33.48 -11.14
C PHE A 128 13.81 33.90 -10.32
N ILE A 129 14.72 32.98 -10.03
CA ILE A 129 15.96 33.27 -9.30
C ILE A 129 16.85 34.25 -10.09
N ARG A 130 17.04 34.02 -11.40
CA ARG A 130 17.85 34.92 -12.24
C ARG A 130 17.26 36.32 -12.35
N ALA A 131 15.93 36.44 -12.42
CA ALA A 131 15.25 37.73 -12.44
C ALA A 131 15.30 38.43 -11.06
N GLY A 132 15.23 37.68 -9.96
CA GLY A 132 15.29 38.22 -8.60
C GLY A 132 16.70 38.64 -8.15
N LEU A 133 17.75 37.98 -8.66
CA LEU A 133 19.15 38.34 -8.44
C LEU A 133 19.70 39.30 -9.50
N TYR A 134 18.83 39.86 -10.35
CA TYR A 134 19.23 40.81 -11.37
C TYR A 134 19.57 42.15 -10.72
N ASP A 135 20.86 42.44 -10.55
CA ASP A 135 21.33 43.76 -10.16
C ASP A 135 21.55 44.62 -11.41
N SER A 136 20.79 45.71 -11.54
CA SER A 136 20.91 46.64 -12.66
C SER A 136 22.29 47.33 -12.73
N ASN A 137 23.09 47.27 -11.66
CA ASN A 137 24.44 47.82 -11.64
C ASN A 137 25.51 46.89 -12.27
N GLU A 138 25.22 45.60 -12.49
CA GLU A 138 26.18 44.67 -13.11
C GLU A 138 26.25 44.79 -14.65
N GLN A 139 25.34 45.55 -15.27
CA GLN A 139 25.24 45.66 -16.73
C GLN A 139 26.11 46.74 -17.37
N ALA A 140 27.08 47.31 -16.66
CA ALA A 140 28.07 48.17 -17.30
C ALA A 140 29.07 47.40 -18.20
N SER A 141 29.10 46.06 -18.15
CA SER A 141 30.11 45.27 -18.89
C SER A 141 29.61 44.16 -19.81
N ASP A 142 28.32 43.80 -19.85
CA ASP A 142 27.86 42.70 -20.74
C ASP A 142 26.42 42.90 -21.25
N ALA A 143 26.29 43.50 -22.45
CA ALA A 143 25.03 43.82 -23.10
C ALA A 143 24.53 42.67 -24.01
N PRO A 144 23.25 42.25 -23.97
CA PRO A 144 22.68 41.34 -24.96
C PRO A 144 22.25 42.06 -26.26
N PRO A 145 22.29 41.39 -27.42
CA PRO A 145 22.10 42.04 -28.71
C PRO A 145 20.63 42.40 -28.99
N THR A 146 20.42 43.68 -29.30
CA THR A 146 19.46 44.21 -30.28
C THR A 146 18.01 43.71 -30.25
N LYS A 147 17.14 44.41 -29.49
CA LYS A 147 15.75 44.60 -29.93
C LYS A 147 15.73 45.65 -31.06
N LYS A 148 15.63 45.20 -32.32
CA LYS A 148 15.31 46.06 -33.47
C LYS A 148 13.98 46.79 -33.20
N LYS A 149 14.06 48.10 -32.92
CA LYS A 149 12.91 49.00 -32.90
C LYS A 149 12.56 49.31 -34.36
N ARG A 150 11.42 48.81 -34.81
CA ARG A 150 10.91 48.92 -36.19
C ARG A 150 10.69 50.41 -36.54
N GLU A 151 11.48 50.95 -37.45
CA GLU A 151 11.30 52.31 -37.98
C GLU A 151 10.02 52.38 -38.84
N LYS A 152 9.13 53.32 -38.52
CA LYS A 152 8.03 53.71 -39.40
C LYS A 152 8.61 54.58 -40.51
N LYS A 153 8.60 54.09 -41.75
CA LYS A 153 8.75 54.94 -42.94
C LYS A 153 7.49 55.80 -43.09
N THR A 154 7.63 57.10 -42.94
CA THR A 154 6.75 58.09 -43.56
C THR A 154 7.43 58.55 -44.84
N GLU A 155 6.81 58.26 -45.99
CA GLU A 155 7.21 58.79 -47.31
C GLU A 155 6.83 60.27 -47.44
N PRO A 156 7.59 61.08 -48.21
CA PRO A 156 7.25 62.46 -48.52
C PRO A 156 6.46 62.55 -49.83
N GLU A 157 5.29 63.18 -49.78
CA GLU A 157 4.83 64.35 -50.55
C GLU A 157 3.33 64.59 -50.33
#